data_AF-A0A6V7I1V8-F1
#
_entry.id   AF-A0A6V7I1V8-F1
#
_cell.length_a   1.000
_cell.length_b   1.000
_cell.length_c   1.000
_cell.angle_alpha   90.00
_cell.angle_beta   90.00
_cell.angle_gamma   90.00
#
_symmetry.space_group_name_H-M   'P 1'
#
loop_
_entity.id
_entity.type
_entity.pdbx_description
1 polymer ?
#
loop_
_entity_poly.entity_id
_entity_poly.type
_entity_poly.pdbx_seq_one_letter_code
_entity_poly.pdbx_strand_id
1 'polypeptide(L)' 'EDLAALDGELADEEDYHDIARLGIVEVVGDDSAGRKVIVVSACKLPAVGKEVFNHAKLLR' A
#
# COMPACT_ATOMS: atom_id res chain seq x y z
N GLU A 1 1.10 -18.34 -21.80
CA GLU A 1 1.35 -19.15 -20.59
C GLU A 1 2.01 -18.30 -19.51
N ASP A 2 3.07 -17.53 -19.82
CA ASP A 2 3.68 -16.56 -18.88
C ASP A 2 2.77 -15.43 -18.36
N LEU A 3 1.86 -14.90 -19.19
CA LEU A 3 0.94 -13.84 -18.75
C LEU A 3 -0.07 -14.29 -17.69
N ALA A 4 -0.44 -15.57 -17.68
CA ALA A 4 -1.38 -16.13 -16.71
C ALA A 4 -0.68 -16.47 -15.38
N ALA A 5 0.63 -16.72 -15.40
CA ALA A 5 1.44 -16.87 -14.19
C ALA A 5 1.62 -15.52 -13.49
N LEU A 6 1.85 -14.44 -14.26
CA LEU A 6 1.87 -13.07 -13.74
C LEU A 6 0.51 -12.65 -13.16
N ASP A 7 -0.59 -13.03 -13.81
CA ASP A 7 -1.96 -12.76 -13.31
C ASP A 7 -2.28 -13.57 -12.04
N GLY A 8 -1.69 -14.76 -11.89
CA GLY A 8 -1.78 -15.57 -10.66
C GLY A 8 -0.95 -15.01 -9.49
N GLU A 9 0.25 -14.46 -9.77
CA GLU A 9 1.05 -13.74 -8.76
C GLU A 9 0.42 -12.39 -8.37
N LEU A 10 -0.29 -11.74 -9.31
CA LEU A 10 -1.11 -10.56 -9.02
C LEU A 10 -2.42 -10.93 -8.30
N ALA A 11 -2.94 -12.15 -8.45
CA ALA A 11 -4.13 -12.60 -7.73
C ALA A 11 -3.85 -12.90 -6.24
N ASP A 12 -2.59 -13.17 -5.89
CA ASP A 12 -2.09 -13.21 -4.51
C ASP A 12 -1.71 -11.80 -3.98
N GLU A 13 -1.91 -10.71 -4.76
CA GLU A 13 -1.97 -9.36 -4.20
C GLU A 13 -3.20 -9.28 -3.29
N GLU A 14 -3.00 -9.59 -2.02
CA GLU A 14 -3.99 -9.31 -0.99
C GLU A 14 -4.45 -7.85 -1.13
N ASP A 15 -5.68 -7.64 -1.59
CA ASP A 15 -6.24 -6.30 -1.85
C ASP A 15 -5.94 -5.34 -0.70
N TYR A 16 -5.11 -4.32 -0.94
CA TYR A 16 -4.68 -3.33 0.04
C TYR A 16 -5.75 -2.28 0.33
N HIS A 17 -7.00 -2.53 -0.04
CA HIS A 17 -8.11 -1.60 0.16
C HIS A 17 -8.28 -1.17 1.62
N ASP A 18 -8.04 -2.06 2.58
CA ASP A 18 -8.06 -1.77 4.02
C ASP A 18 -7.01 -0.72 4.42
N ILE A 19 -5.81 -0.82 3.84
CA ILE A 19 -4.71 0.12 4.03
C ILE A 19 -4.97 1.44 3.31
N ALA A 20 -5.38 1.36 2.03
CA ALA A 20 -5.59 2.53 1.17
C ALA A 20 -6.66 3.48 1.72
N ARG A 21 -7.73 2.94 2.32
CA ARG A 21 -8.81 3.72 2.95
C ARG A 21 -8.34 4.66 4.06
N LEU A 22 -7.23 4.35 4.72
CA LEU A 22 -6.68 5.14 5.82
C LEU A 22 -5.83 6.32 5.34
N GLY A 23 -5.41 6.31 4.07
CA GLY A 23 -4.55 7.36 3.50
C GLY A 23 -3.17 7.44 4.16
N ILE A 24 -2.64 6.31 4.67
CA ILE A 24 -1.31 6.24 5.30
C ILE A 24 -0.21 6.53 4.27
N VAL A 25 -0.35 5.98 3.07
CA VAL A 25 0.59 6.14 1.94
C VAL A 25 -0.14 6.83 0.80
N GLU A 26 0.39 7.97 0.35
CA GLU A 26 -0.21 8.79 -0.69
C GLU A 26 0.85 9.24 -1.70
N VAL A 27 0.49 9.31 -2.98
CA VAL A 27 1.31 9.96 -4.01
C VAL A 27 0.83 11.41 -4.14
N VAL A 28 1.70 12.36 -3.80
CA VAL A 28 1.32 13.79 -3.77
C VAL A 28 1.79 14.57 -4.99
N GLY A 29 2.55 13.94 -5.88
CA GLY A 29 3.02 14.55 -7.12
C GLY A 29 4.31 13.92 -7.61
N ASP A 30 5.05 14.67 -8.43
CA ASP A 30 6.36 14.32 -8.96
C ASP A 30 7.40 15.35 -8.51
N ASP A 31 8.64 14.91 -8.28
CA ASP A 31 9.76 15.81 -8.02
C ASP A 31 10.27 16.46 -9.32
N SER A 32 11.30 17.32 -9.22
CA SER A 32 11.87 18.02 -10.39
C SER A 32 12.50 17.09 -11.43
N ALA A 33 12.75 15.82 -11.09
CA ALA A 33 13.27 14.81 -11.99
C ALA A 33 12.15 13.90 -12.53
N GLY A 34 10.87 14.17 -12.20
CA GLY A 34 9.72 13.38 -12.64
C GLY A 34 9.49 12.11 -11.83
N ARG A 35 10.11 11.95 -10.65
CA ARG A 35 9.91 10.79 -9.77
C ARG A 35 8.71 11.02 -8.85
N LYS A 36 7.88 9.99 -8.67
CA LYS A 36 6.72 10.04 -7.77
C LYS A 36 7.17 10.36 -6.35
N VAL A 37 6.57 11.38 -5.74
CA VAL A 37 6.75 11.74 -4.33
C VAL A 37 5.70 11.00 -3.51
N ILE A 38 6.16 10.10 -2.66
CA ILE A 38 5.33 9.30 -1.75
C ILE A 38 5.40 9.92 -0.36
N VAL A 39 4.25 10.19 0.24
CA VAL A 39 4.11 10.66 1.62
C VAL A 39 3.60 9.51 2.47
N VAL A 40 4.31 9.25 3.58
CA VAL A 40 3.88 8.30 4.62
C VAL A 40 3.48 9.07 5.87
N SER A 41 2.19 9.07 6.18
CA SER A 41 1.62 9.80 7.31
C SER A 41 1.51 8.92 8.56
N ALA A 42 2.55 8.92 9.40
CA ALA A 42 2.58 8.11 10.62
C ALA A 42 1.41 8.40 11.60
N CYS A 43 0.87 9.62 11.59
CA CYS A 43 -0.28 10.00 12.43
C CYS A 43 -1.62 9.37 12.00
N LYS A 44 -1.69 8.79 10.79
CA LYS A 44 -2.87 8.07 10.29
C LYS A 44 -2.80 6.56 10.57
N LEU A 45 -1.68 6.07 11.12
CA LEU A 45 -1.55 4.66 11.48
C LEU A 45 -2.50 4.30 12.64
N PRO A 46 -3.27 3.21 12.53
CA PRO A 46 -4.05 2.70 13.64
C PRO A 46 -3.15 2.27 14.80
N ALA A 47 -3.63 2.51 16.02
CA ALA A 47 -2.95 2.06 17.24
C ALA A 47 -2.71 0.55 17.22
N VAL A 48 -1.55 0.13 17.73
CA VAL A 48 -1.15 -1.28 17.84
C VAL A 48 -2.17 -2.05 18.69
N GLY A 49 -2.61 -3.22 18.23
CA GLY A 49 -3.56 -4.09 18.93
C GLY A 49 -5.04 -3.86 18.58
N LYS A 50 -5.35 -2.97 17.63
CA LYS A 50 -6.67 -2.91 17.00
C LYS A 50 -6.70 -3.82 15.77
N GLU A 51 -7.54 -4.85 15.77
CA GLU A 51 -7.76 -5.84 14.69
C GLU A 51 -8.24 -5.25 13.34
N VAL A 52 -8.26 -3.94 13.19
CA VAL A 52 -8.82 -3.23 12.03
C VAL A 52 -7.77 -3.00 10.93
N PHE A 53 -6.50 -3.32 11.20
CA PHE A 53 -5.39 -3.04 10.30
C PHE A 53 -4.28 -4.07 10.46
N ASN A 54 -3.88 -4.70 9.35
CA ASN A 54 -2.75 -5.62 9.34
C ASN A 54 -1.44 -4.84 9.19
N HIS A 55 -0.76 -4.56 10.31
CA HIS A 55 0.51 -3.83 10.31
C HIS A 55 1.62 -4.55 9.53
N ALA A 56 1.62 -5.89 9.48
CA ALA A 56 2.62 -6.65 8.75
C ALA A 56 2.45 -6.51 7.22
N LYS A 57 1.20 -6.38 6.76
CA LYS A 57 0.86 -6.21 5.35
C LYS A 57 1.33 -4.87 4.78
N LEU A 58 1.38 -3.80 5.58
CA LEU A 58 1.84 -2.47 5.11
C LEU A 58 3.26 -2.45 4.52
N LEU A 59 4.14 -3.36 4.98
CA LEU A 59 5.57 -3.36 4.64
C LEU A 59 6.01 -4.58 3.81
N ARG A 60 5.05 -5.39 3.35
CA ARG A 60 5.33 -6.63 2.63
C ARG A 60 5.51 -6.38 1.13
#